data_AF-A0A2H3BS75-F1
#
_entry.id   AF-A0A2H3BS75-F1
#
_cell.length_a   1.000
_cell.length_b   1.000
_cell.length_c   1.000
_cell.angle_alpha   90.00
_cell.angle_beta   90.00
_cell.angle_gamma   90.00
#
_symmetry.space_group_name_H-M   'P 1'
#
loop_
_entity.id
_entity.type
_entity.pdbx_description
1 polymer ?
#
loop_
_entity_poly.entity_id
_entity_poly.type
_entity_poly.pdbx_seq_one_letter_code
_entity_poly.pdbx_strand_id
1 'polypeptide(L)'
;IGPYSILKDFGNESFRIALPSHLKARGVHNVFHALLLRIHVPNNDHLFPGHAENQVGLIDEVSGEWAIEQIIGHSGSKMDSLFQVKWKSGDIT
;
A
#
# COMPACT_ATOMS: atom_id res chain seq x y z
N ILE A 1 -2.12 -4.45 2.92
CA ILE A 1 -2.29 -5.69 2.14
C ILE A 1 -3.32 -5.35 1.08
N GLY A 2 -2.95 -5.42 -0.21
CA GLY A 2 -3.77 -4.86 -1.26
C GLY A 2 -5.06 -5.66 -1.51
N PRO A 3 -5.90 -5.16 -2.43
CA PRO A 3 -7.13 -5.84 -2.78
C PRO A 3 -6.82 -7.18 -3.42
N TYR A 4 -7.36 -8.24 -2.85
CA TYR A 4 -7.34 -9.55 -3.47
C TYR A 4 -8.75 -9.97 -3.83
N SER A 5 -8.92 -10.48 -5.05
CA SER A 5 -10.21 -10.94 -5.52
C SER A 5 -10.66 -12.21 -4.79
N ILE A 6 -11.96 -12.32 -4.52
CA ILE A 6 -12.56 -13.57 -4.08
C ILE A 6 -12.66 -14.51 -5.28
N LEU A 7 -12.06 -15.69 -5.17
CA LEU A 7 -12.10 -16.73 -6.19
C LEU A 7 -13.24 -17.72 -5.97
N LYS A 8 -13.63 -17.95 -4.71
CA LYS A 8 -14.68 -18.91 -4.36
C LYS A 8 -15.32 -18.57 -3.00
N ASP A 9 -16.62 -18.70 -2.93
CA ASP A 9 -17.39 -18.77 -1.68
C ASP A 9 -17.69 -20.25 -1.34
N PHE A 10 -17.49 -20.64 -0.08
CA PHE A 10 -17.76 -21.99 0.42
C PHE A 10 -19.13 -22.13 1.10
N GLY A 11 -19.87 -21.04 1.33
CA GLY A 11 -21.19 -21.05 1.96
C GLY A 11 -21.16 -21.26 3.48
N ASN A 12 -19.98 -21.29 4.08
CA ASN A 12 -19.75 -21.38 5.53
C ASN A 12 -18.97 -20.16 6.05
N GLU A 13 -19.26 -18.99 5.46
CA GLU A 13 -18.59 -17.72 5.76
C GLU A 13 -17.07 -17.73 5.49
N SER A 14 -16.58 -18.70 4.72
CA SER A 14 -15.19 -18.78 4.31
C SER A 14 -15.05 -18.53 2.81
N PHE A 15 -14.01 -17.79 2.43
CA PHE A 15 -13.74 -17.39 1.05
C PHE A 15 -12.33 -17.78 0.65
N ARG A 16 -12.19 -18.29 -0.58
CA ARG A 16 -10.89 -18.44 -1.22
C ARG A 16 -10.51 -17.12 -1.89
N ILE A 17 -9.30 -16.65 -1.65
CA ILE A 17 -8.78 -15.38 -2.14
C ILE A 17 -7.66 -15.60 -3.16
N ALA A 18 -7.55 -14.70 -4.13
CA ALA A 18 -6.47 -14.64 -5.13
C ALA A 18 -5.17 -14.13 -4.49
N LEU A 19 -4.62 -14.91 -3.56
CA LEU A 19 -3.44 -14.52 -2.80
C LEU A 19 -2.18 -14.51 -3.70
N PRO A 20 -1.33 -13.47 -3.61
CA PRO A 20 -0.05 -13.40 -4.33
C PRO A 20 0.87 -14.59 -4.02
N SER A 21 1.74 -14.92 -4.97
CA SER A 21 2.70 -16.02 -4.85
C SER A 21 3.63 -15.86 -3.65
N HIS A 22 4.09 -14.64 -3.36
CA HIS A 22 5.01 -14.39 -2.25
C HIS A 22 4.40 -14.69 -0.87
N LEU A 23 3.11 -14.44 -0.65
CA LEU A 23 2.43 -14.81 0.61
C LEU A 23 2.20 -16.32 0.71
N LYS A 24 1.88 -16.97 -0.42
CA LYS A 24 1.78 -18.44 -0.47
C LYS A 24 3.13 -19.10 -0.15
N ALA A 25 4.23 -18.54 -0.66
CA ALA A 25 5.59 -19.02 -0.39
C ALA A 25 5.97 -18.92 1.10
N ARG A 26 5.38 -17.96 1.83
CA ARG A 26 5.52 -17.82 3.29
C ARG A 26 4.55 -18.70 4.09
N GLY A 27 3.81 -19.60 3.43
CA GLY A 27 2.88 -20.54 4.07
C GLY A 27 1.50 -19.98 4.38
N VAL A 28 1.14 -18.79 3.87
CA VAL A 28 -0.19 -18.22 4.11
C VAL A 28 -1.24 -18.97 3.29
N HIS A 29 -2.23 -19.55 3.97
CA HIS A 29 -3.37 -20.18 3.32
C HIS A 29 -4.26 -19.13 2.65
N ASN A 30 -4.79 -19.47 1.48
CA ASN A 30 -5.62 -18.57 0.70
C ASN A 30 -7.13 -18.68 1.01
N VAL A 31 -7.50 -19.29 2.14
CA VAL A 31 -8.89 -19.42 2.58
C VAL A 31 -9.03 -18.72 3.92
N PHE A 32 -9.96 -17.77 4.00
CA PHE A 32 -10.19 -16.95 5.18
C PHE A 32 -11.66 -16.89 5.53
N HIS A 33 -11.97 -16.85 6.82
CA HIS A 33 -13.30 -16.51 7.31
C HIS A 33 -13.62 -15.04 7.04
N ALA A 34 -14.90 -14.70 6.83
CA ALA A 34 -15.39 -13.37 6.50
C ALA A 34 -14.90 -12.29 7.48
N LEU A 35 -14.84 -12.64 8.78
CA LEU A 35 -14.40 -11.77 9.88
C LEU A 35 -12.93 -11.31 9.77
N LEU A 36 -12.10 -12.03 9.01
CA LEU A 36 -10.70 -11.67 8.76
C LEU A 36 -10.53 -10.83 7.49
N LEU A 37 -11.60 -10.66 6.71
CA LEU A 37 -11.59 -9.90 5.47
C LEU A 37 -12.15 -8.49 5.70
N ARG A 38 -11.65 -7.54 4.92
CA ARG A 38 -12.17 -6.18 4.85
C ARG A 38 -12.45 -5.84 3.40
N ILE A 39 -13.58 -5.16 3.17
CA ILE A 39 -13.93 -4.65 1.85
C ILE A 39 -12.86 -3.63 1.45
N HIS A 40 -12.32 -3.79 0.25
CA HIS A 40 -11.37 -2.83 -0.28
C HIS A 40 -12.07 -1.52 -0.63
N VAL A 41 -11.53 -0.43 -0.13
CA VAL A 41 -11.88 0.93 -0.54
C VAL A 41 -10.72 1.44 -1.39
N PRO A 42 -10.95 1.81 -2.67
CA PRO A 42 -9.88 2.32 -3.52
C PRO A 42 -9.34 3.63 -2.95
N ASN A 43 -8.02 3.79 -3.04
CA ASN A 43 -7.35 5.02 -2.64
C ASN A 43 -7.69 6.16 -3.62
N ASN A 44 -7.70 7.40 -3.12
CA ASN A 44 -7.76 8.57 -3.99
C ASN A 44 -6.33 9.03 -4.29
N ASP A 45 -5.80 8.62 -5.44
CA ASP A 45 -4.40 8.85 -5.83
C ASP A 45 -4.05 10.34 -6.03
N HIS A 46 -5.06 11.22 -6.20
CA HIS A 46 -4.84 12.66 -6.27
C HIS A 46 -4.51 13.27 -4.90
N LEU A 47 -5.01 12.65 -3.81
CA LEU A 47 -4.78 13.10 -2.44
C LEU A 47 -3.63 12.34 -1.78
N PHE A 48 -3.36 11.11 -2.22
CA PHE A 48 -2.36 10.22 -1.63
C PHE A 48 -1.57 9.47 -2.72
N PRO A 49 -0.66 10.15 -3.44
CA PRO A 49 0.17 9.52 -4.47
C PRO A 49 1.18 8.55 -3.83
N GLY A 50 1.48 7.45 -4.53
CA GLY A 50 2.54 6.50 -4.13
C GLY A 50 2.12 5.47 -3.08
N HIS A 51 1.04 4.72 -3.35
CA HIS A 51 0.57 3.60 -2.51
C HIS A 51 0.75 2.24 -3.22
N ALA A 52 1.97 1.88 -3.62
CA ALA A 52 2.27 0.53 -4.07
C ALA A 52 2.39 -0.43 -2.87
N GLU A 53 1.98 -1.70 -3.03
CA GLU A 53 2.09 -2.72 -1.97
C GLU A 53 3.52 -2.88 -1.42
N ASN A 54 4.53 -2.62 -2.26
CA ASN A 54 5.94 -2.61 -1.87
C ASN A 54 6.26 -1.53 -0.83
N GLN A 55 5.56 -0.40 -0.81
CA GLN A 55 5.87 0.73 0.09
C GLN A 55 5.34 0.54 1.51
N VAL A 56 4.49 -0.48 1.76
CA VAL A 56 3.87 -0.73 3.07
C VAL A 56 4.69 -1.73 3.92
N GLY A 57 5.92 -2.06 3.53
CA GLY A 57 6.85 -2.87 4.34
C GLY A 57 6.42 -4.34 4.52
N LEU A 58 5.51 -4.84 3.69
CA LEU A 58 5.09 -6.25 3.71
C LEU A 58 6.09 -7.18 3.00
N ILE A 59 7.06 -6.59 2.32
CA ILE A 59 8.09 -7.26 1.53
C ILE A 59 9.44 -6.86 2.11
N ASP A 60 10.30 -7.85 2.33
CA ASP A 60 11.66 -7.68 2.87
C ASP A 60 12.64 -7.13 1.81
N GLU A 61 12.16 -6.94 0.58
CA GLU A 61 12.83 -6.09 -0.38
C GLU A 61 12.64 -4.66 0.07
N VAL A 62 13.73 -4.09 0.61
CA VAL A 62 13.94 -2.66 0.84
C VAL A 62 13.26 -1.88 -0.27
N SER A 63 12.02 -1.45 -0.04
CA SER A 63 11.26 -0.70 -1.01
C SER A 63 12.01 0.60 -1.17
N GLY A 64 12.60 0.77 -2.35
CA GLY A 64 13.60 1.79 -2.64
C GLY A 64 13.31 3.11 -1.94
N GLU A 65 14.36 3.66 -1.36
CA GLU A 65 14.39 5.03 -0.84
C GLU A 65 13.57 5.93 -1.77
N TRP A 66 12.64 6.67 -1.19
CA TRP A 66 11.72 7.50 -1.96
C TRP A 66 12.55 8.50 -2.76
N ALA A 67 12.53 8.38 -4.09
CA ALA A 67 13.33 9.23 -4.94
C ALA A 67 12.69 10.64 -5.00
N ILE A 68 13.08 11.47 -4.05
CA ILE A 68 12.85 12.91 -4.09
C ILE A 68 13.71 13.45 -5.25
N GLU A 69 13.12 14.23 -6.14
CA GLU A 69 13.89 14.94 -7.15
C GLU A 69 14.59 16.14 -6.49
N GLN A 70 13.83 16.96 -5.76
CA GLN A 70 14.34 18.16 -5.12
C GLN A 70 13.39 18.67 -4.01
N ILE A 71 13.93 19.26 -2.95
CA ILE A 71 13.16 20.13 -2.05
C ILE A 71 13.14 21.53 -2.66
N ILE A 72 11.95 22.02 -3.00
CA ILE A 72 11.77 23.30 -3.72
C ILE A 72 11.42 24.46 -2.80
N GLY A 73 11.03 24.17 -1.56
CA GLY A 73 10.68 25.21 -0.60
C GLY A 73 10.62 24.68 0.82
N HIS A 74 10.65 25.60 1.78
CA HIS A 74 10.27 25.32 3.16
C HIS A 74 9.61 26.55 3.77
N SER A 75 8.78 26.33 4.78
CA SER A 75 8.12 27.38 5.55
C SER A 75 8.00 26.96 7.01
N GLY A 76 7.85 27.93 7.91
CA GLY A 76 7.78 27.66 9.35
C GLY A 76 9.17 27.53 10.00
N SER A 77 9.19 27.16 11.28
CA SER A 77 10.45 27.01 12.02
C SER A 77 10.33 25.93 13.09
N LYS A 78 11.45 25.28 13.42
CA LYS A 78 11.52 24.22 14.45
C LYS A 78 10.53 23.08 14.16
N MET A 79 9.55 22.87 15.02
CA MET A 79 8.56 21.78 14.88
C MET A 79 7.47 22.08 13.85
N ASP A 80 7.29 23.35 13.47
CA ASP A 80 6.29 23.77 12.49
C ASP A 80 6.89 23.90 11.07
N SER A 81 8.07 23.32 10.85
CA SER A 81 8.75 23.39 9.55
C SER A 81 8.06 22.45 8.56
N LEU A 82 7.45 23.04 7.53
CA LEU A 82 6.88 22.35 6.38
C LEU A 82 7.83 22.46 5.20
N PHE A 83 7.98 21.36 4.46
CA PHE A 83 8.83 21.29 3.28
C PHE A 83 7.97 21.04 2.05
N GLN A 84 8.27 21.78 0.99
CA GLN A 84 7.69 21.57 -0.32
C GLN A 84 8.65 20.69 -1.13
N VAL A 85 8.17 19.54 -1.54
CA VAL A 85 8.94 18.46 -2.16
C VAL A 85 8.46 18.29 -3.60
N LYS A 86 9.41 18.26 -4.53
CA LYS A 86 9.20 17.83 -5.91
C LYS A 86 9.59 16.36 -6.04
N TRP A 87 8.62 15.55 -6.42
CA TRP A 87 8.80 14.11 -6.61
C TRP A 87 9.37 13.83 -8.00
N LYS A 88 10.09 12.71 -8.18
CA LYS A 88 10.53 12.28 -9.52
C LYS A 88 9.40 12.01 -10.52
N SER A 89 8.15 11.87 -10.05
CA SER A 89 6.96 11.83 -10.91
C SER A 89 6.59 13.19 -11.51
N GLY A 90 7.16 14.28 -11.01
CA GLY A 90 6.86 15.66 -11.39
C GLY A 90 5.86 16.36 -10.48
N ASP A 91 5.21 15.63 -9.56
CA ASP A 91 4.27 16.20 -8.59
C ASP A 91 4.99 17.06 -7.55
N ILE A 92 4.25 18.01 -6.98
CA ILE A 92 4.73 18.93 -5.95
C ILE A 92 3.78 18.87 -4.75
N THR A 93 4.32 18.57 -3.57
CA THR A 93 3.58 18.56 -2.28
C THR A 93 4.28 19.39 -1.24
#